data_AF-A0AB36YTY3-F1
#
_entry.id   AF-A0AB36YTY3-F1
#
_cell.length_a   1.000
_cell.length_b   1.000
_cell.length_c   1.000
_cell.angle_alpha   90.00
_cell.angle_beta   90.00
_cell.angle_gamma   90.00
#
_symmetry.space_group_name_H-M   'P 1'
#
loop_
_entity.id
_entity.type
_entity.pdbx_description
1 polymer ?
#
loop_
_entity_poly.entity_id
_entity_poly.type
_entity_poly.pdbx_seq_one_letter_code
_entity_poly.pdbx_strand_id
1 'polypeptide(L)'
;MAEKKNRFQDFIALRDRATDVVPARIDTKRPLWIFGAGNFGRSLAAAAQQQGIAVGGFVETSPRIDSALGLPVLNWHALALQAPEAQLALGIFNRDAPYDELLSIVAEAGFAKPLMPWELYEQFASALGWRFWLSSRSYLLDAMERIGRVADKLADDESQQLLYRMCAFRLGLDLEYASFLSEEERYINALTLPALQGRDITYVDCGAYDGDSYEELIAWPEISCNRAFLLEPDPENFARLVQRVGAEDTRAICLPLAAAEHYGILTFNAGQGEACSISQHGGGVSIAAVALDQMLPSAPVDLIKLDVEGAEAQVLRGAEQIIRRCRPVLIVSLYHNPQDVWELPELLFEFCSDYRFHIRQHCPNTFESVLYAVPN
;
A
#
# COMPACT_ATOMS: atom_id res chain seq x y z
N MET A 1 9.36 -18.80 25.13
CA MET A 1 8.47 -19.03 23.99
C MET A 1 7.07 -18.68 24.44
N ALA A 2 6.54 -17.54 24.00
CA ALA A 2 5.12 -17.25 24.19
C ALA A 2 4.32 -18.28 23.38
N GLU A 3 3.24 -18.79 23.96
CA GLU A 3 2.37 -19.77 23.33
C GLU A 3 1.62 -19.09 22.18
N LYS A 4 1.94 -19.45 20.94
CA LYS A 4 1.34 -18.88 19.74
C LYS A 4 -0.18 -19.04 19.81
N LYS A 5 -0.92 -17.94 19.93
CA LYS A 5 -2.37 -17.98 20.08
C LYS A 5 -2.99 -18.31 18.72
N ASN A 6 -3.84 -19.34 18.64
CA ASN A 6 -4.67 -19.52 17.45
C ASN A 6 -5.63 -18.33 17.38
N ARG A 7 -5.53 -17.55 16.30
CA ARG A 7 -6.31 -16.31 16.13
C ARG A 7 -7.38 -16.41 15.07
N PHE A 8 -7.51 -17.55 14.38
CA PHE A 8 -8.55 -17.78 13.39
C PHE A 8 -9.94 -17.34 13.89
N GLN A 9 -10.29 -17.67 15.13
CA GLN A 9 -11.59 -17.31 15.73
C GLN A 9 -11.75 -15.80 15.94
N ASP A 10 -10.67 -15.05 16.19
CA ASP A 10 -10.72 -13.59 16.32
C ASP A 10 -11.15 -12.96 14.99
N PHE A 11 -10.67 -13.48 13.85
CA PHE A 11 -11.06 -13.01 12.52
C PHE A 11 -12.51 -13.34 12.18
N ILE A 12 -13.02 -14.52 12.58
CA ILE A 12 -14.45 -14.83 12.44
C ILE A 12 -15.30 -13.86 13.26
N ALA A 13 -14.92 -13.61 14.52
CA ALA A 13 -15.61 -12.65 15.37
C ALA A 13 -15.56 -11.23 14.80
N LEU A 14 -14.43 -10.84 14.17
CA LEU A 14 -14.30 -9.57 13.46
C LEU A 14 -15.28 -9.48 12.27
N ARG A 15 -15.38 -10.53 11.44
CA ARG A 15 -16.35 -10.59 10.34
C ARG A 15 -17.77 -10.39 10.84
N ASP A 16 -18.15 -11.10 11.90
CA ASP A 16 -19.52 -11.08 12.40
C ASP A 16 -19.85 -9.70 12.99
N ARG A 17 -18.96 -9.15 13.85
CA ARG A 17 -19.06 -7.77 14.36
C ARG A 17 -19.16 -6.75 13.23
N ALA A 18 -18.33 -6.92 12.21
CA ALA A 18 -18.32 -6.03 11.07
C ALA A 18 -19.65 -6.13 10.33
N THR A 19 -20.18 -7.32 10.07
CA THR A 19 -21.44 -7.55 9.33
C THR A 19 -22.61 -6.75 9.90
N ASP A 20 -22.66 -6.60 11.22
CA ASP A 20 -23.71 -5.85 11.92
C ASP A 20 -23.59 -4.31 11.81
N VAL A 21 -22.43 -3.79 11.36
CA VAL A 21 -22.22 -2.36 11.15
C VAL A 21 -22.84 -1.91 9.83
N VAL A 22 -23.74 -0.93 9.90
CA VAL A 22 -24.29 -0.23 8.75
C VAL A 22 -23.36 0.93 8.35
N PRO A 23 -22.75 0.91 7.15
CA PRO A 23 -21.87 1.99 6.70
C PRO A 23 -22.61 3.31 6.55
N ALA A 24 -21.95 4.44 6.86
CA ALA A 24 -22.53 5.74 6.60
C ALA A 24 -22.72 5.96 5.09
N ARG A 25 -23.77 6.69 4.73
CA ARG A 25 -24.08 7.05 3.33
C ARG A 25 -24.31 8.53 3.19
N ILE A 26 -24.03 9.04 2.00
CA ILE A 26 -24.26 10.43 1.65
C ILE A 26 -25.77 10.70 1.63
N ASP A 27 -26.20 11.71 2.38
CA ASP A 27 -27.52 12.31 2.22
C ASP A 27 -27.51 13.19 0.96
N THR A 28 -28.13 12.69 -0.11
CA THR A 28 -28.20 13.38 -1.41
C THR A 28 -29.01 14.67 -1.38
N LYS A 29 -29.74 14.95 -0.29
CA LYS A 29 -30.51 16.19 -0.11
C LYS A 29 -29.65 17.34 0.44
N ARG A 30 -28.42 17.06 0.87
CA ARG A 30 -27.51 18.03 1.48
C ARG A 30 -26.24 18.17 0.63
N PRO A 31 -25.68 19.39 0.48
CA PRO A 31 -24.38 19.55 -0.16
C PRO A 31 -23.29 18.80 0.60
N LEU A 32 -22.44 18.09 -0.13
CA LEU A 32 -21.23 17.44 0.37
C LEU A 32 -20.05 18.43 0.35
N TRP A 33 -19.30 18.49 1.43
CA TRP A 33 -18.04 19.23 1.53
C TRP A 33 -16.89 18.24 1.68
N ILE A 34 -15.78 18.46 0.99
CA ILE A 34 -14.69 17.50 0.92
C ILE A 34 -13.49 18.02 1.70
N PHE A 35 -13.08 17.30 2.74
CA PHE A 35 -11.89 17.63 3.52
C PHE A 35 -10.64 17.16 2.77
N GLY A 36 -9.88 18.10 2.21
CA GLY A 36 -8.68 17.90 1.41
C GLY A 36 -8.94 18.12 -0.08
N ALA A 37 -8.19 19.05 -0.70
CA ALA A 37 -8.31 19.38 -2.12
C ALA A 37 -7.23 18.71 -3.00
N GLY A 38 -6.64 17.62 -2.52
CA GLY A 38 -5.67 16.79 -3.25
C GLY A 38 -6.30 15.89 -4.32
N ASN A 39 -5.51 15.01 -4.92
CA ASN A 39 -5.96 14.14 -6.04
C ASN A 39 -7.17 13.26 -5.66
N PHE A 40 -7.17 12.66 -4.47
CA PHE A 40 -8.28 11.84 -3.99
C PHE A 40 -9.55 12.67 -3.78
N GLY A 41 -9.45 13.78 -3.04
CA GLY A 41 -10.58 14.70 -2.83
C GLY A 41 -11.18 15.25 -4.13
N ARG A 42 -10.34 15.63 -5.11
CA ARG A 42 -10.80 16.06 -6.43
C ARG A 42 -11.52 14.94 -7.20
N SER A 43 -10.98 13.71 -7.13
CA SER A 43 -11.63 12.53 -7.73
C SER A 43 -13.00 12.25 -7.09
N LEU A 44 -13.10 12.37 -5.77
CA LEU A 44 -14.35 12.23 -5.02
C LEU A 44 -15.37 13.31 -5.41
N ALA A 45 -14.94 14.57 -5.55
CA ALA A 45 -15.81 15.66 -5.98
C ALA A 45 -16.40 15.38 -7.36
N ALA A 46 -15.54 14.98 -8.31
CA ALA A 46 -15.96 14.64 -9.67
C ALA A 46 -16.92 13.44 -9.68
N ALA A 47 -16.61 12.38 -8.93
CA ALA A 47 -17.47 11.20 -8.81
C ALA A 47 -18.84 11.53 -8.22
N ALA A 48 -18.89 12.34 -7.16
CA ALA A 48 -20.14 12.80 -6.55
C ALA A 48 -20.98 13.63 -7.53
N GLN A 49 -20.36 14.60 -8.22
CA GLN A 49 -21.05 15.43 -9.22
C GLN A 49 -21.59 14.62 -10.40
N GLN A 50 -20.86 13.61 -10.87
CA GLN A 50 -21.33 12.70 -11.92
C GLN A 50 -22.59 11.92 -11.52
N GLN A 51 -22.76 11.63 -10.23
CA GLN A 51 -23.97 11.00 -9.68
C GLN A 51 -25.06 12.01 -9.29
N GLY A 52 -24.89 13.30 -9.62
CA GLY A 52 -25.86 14.35 -9.32
C GLY A 52 -25.87 14.82 -7.85
N ILE A 53 -24.85 14.46 -7.07
CA ILE A 53 -24.70 14.91 -5.68
C ILE A 53 -24.09 16.31 -5.71
N ALA A 54 -24.75 17.26 -5.04
CA ALA A 54 -24.24 18.62 -4.92
C ALA A 54 -22.97 18.65 -4.06
N VAL A 55 -21.89 19.23 -4.58
CA VAL A 55 -20.64 19.46 -3.85
C VAL A 55 -20.51 20.95 -3.57
N GLY A 56 -20.48 21.32 -2.29
CA GLY A 56 -20.38 22.72 -1.85
C GLY A 56 -18.99 23.31 -2.00
N GLY A 57 -17.96 22.48 -1.88
CA GLY A 57 -16.56 22.85 -2.03
C GLY A 57 -15.63 21.96 -1.23
N PHE A 58 -14.42 22.44 -1.04
CA PHE A 58 -13.38 21.78 -0.27
C PHE A 58 -13.11 22.53 1.03
N VAL A 59 -12.63 21.80 2.03
CA VAL A 59 -12.07 22.36 3.25
C VAL A 59 -10.64 21.89 3.42
N GLU A 60 -9.74 22.79 3.82
CA GLU A 60 -8.37 22.47 4.22
C GLU A 60 -8.04 23.21 5.52
N THR A 61 -7.17 22.64 6.35
CA THR A 61 -6.74 23.32 7.59
C THR A 61 -6.01 24.63 7.28
N SER A 62 -5.16 24.61 6.25
CA SER A 62 -4.40 25.78 5.77
C SER A 62 -4.47 25.85 4.24
N PRO A 63 -5.54 26.42 3.67
CA PRO A 63 -5.72 26.50 2.22
C PRO A 63 -4.55 27.21 1.54
N ARG A 64 -3.97 26.56 0.52
CA ARG A 64 -2.92 27.18 -0.33
C ARG A 64 -3.46 27.72 -1.66
N ILE A 65 -4.70 27.37 -1.98
CA ILE A 65 -5.43 27.74 -3.17
C ILE A 65 -6.84 28.15 -2.76
N ASP A 66 -7.46 29.06 -3.52
CA ASP A 66 -8.81 29.57 -3.21
C ASP A 66 -9.92 28.75 -3.89
N SER A 67 -9.58 27.97 -4.92
CA SER A 67 -10.55 27.12 -5.64
C SER A 67 -9.91 25.87 -6.24
N ALA A 68 -10.71 24.81 -6.36
CA ALA A 68 -10.36 23.57 -7.05
C ALA A 68 -11.60 23.06 -7.82
N LEU A 69 -11.43 22.64 -9.07
CA LEU A 69 -12.53 22.22 -9.95
C LEU A 69 -13.66 23.27 -10.09
N GLY A 70 -13.32 24.57 -9.97
CA GLY A 70 -14.30 25.65 -9.97
C GLY A 70 -15.15 25.77 -8.70
N LEU A 71 -14.83 24.99 -7.65
CA LEU A 71 -15.46 25.03 -6.34
C LEU A 71 -14.56 25.77 -5.33
N PRO A 72 -15.14 26.43 -4.31
CA PRO A 72 -14.35 27.13 -3.30
C PRO A 72 -13.54 26.16 -2.43
N VAL A 73 -12.37 26.60 -1.98
CA VAL A 73 -11.55 25.94 -0.96
C VAL A 73 -11.54 26.83 0.27
N LEU A 74 -12.12 26.36 1.37
CA LEU A 74 -12.27 27.12 2.61
C LEU A 74 -11.37 26.57 3.71
N ASN A 75 -11.08 27.40 4.71
CA ASN A 75 -10.62 26.89 6.01
C ASN A 75 -11.80 26.54 6.92
N TRP A 76 -11.53 25.86 8.03
CA TRP A 76 -12.55 25.43 8.99
C TRP A 76 -13.42 26.58 9.52
N HIS A 77 -12.81 27.73 9.82
CA HIS A 77 -13.53 28.90 10.32
C HIS A 77 -14.52 29.45 9.28
N ALA A 78 -14.07 29.62 8.03
CA ALA A 78 -14.93 30.07 6.94
C ALA A 78 -16.05 29.07 6.64
N LEU A 79 -15.77 27.77 6.70
CA LEU A 79 -16.79 26.73 6.53
C LEU A 79 -17.83 26.81 7.66
N ALA A 80 -17.42 26.98 8.91
CA ALA A 80 -18.34 27.07 10.05
C ALA A 80 -19.29 28.27 9.94
N LEU A 81 -18.84 29.37 9.33
CA LEU A 81 -19.69 30.54 9.06
C LEU A 81 -20.65 30.33 7.88
N GLN A 82 -20.22 29.63 6.83
CA GLN A 82 -20.98 29.48 5.59
C GLN A 82 -21.93 28.28 5.60
N ALA A 83 -21.50 27.16 6.19
CA ALA A 83 -22.20 25.89 6.22
C ALA A 83 -21.89 25.13 7.53
N PRO A 84 -22.37 25.61 8.70
CA PRO A 84 -22.08 24.99 10.01
C PRO A 84 -22.52 23.52 10.12
N GLU A 85 -23.56 23.14 9.36
CA GLU A 85 -24.09 21.77 9.30
C GLU A 85 -23.61 21.06 8.01
N ALA A 86 -22.39 21.31 7.55
CA ALA A 86 -21.84 20.66 6.37
C ALA A 86 -21.75 19.13 6.58
N GLN A 87 -22.25 18.36 5.61
CA GLN A 87 -21.92 16.94 5.52
C GLN A 87 -20.52 16.83 4.92
N LEU A 88 -19.60 16.19 5.64
CA LEU A 88 -18.19 16.09 5.23
C LEU A 88 -17.85 14.72 4.64
N ALA A 89 -17.02 14.70 3.61
CA ALA A 89 -16.31 13.52 3.11
C ALA A 89 -14.82 13.69 3.33
N LEU A 90 -14.14 12.66 3.83
CA LEU A 90 -12.68 12.67 3.96
C LEU A 90 -12.05 12.47 2.58
N GLY A 91 -11.55 13.57 2.01
CA GLY A 91 -10.88 13.65 0.71
C GLY A 91 -9.36 13.45 0.78
N ILE A 92 -8.86 12.96 1.90
CA ILE A 92 -7.45 12.65 2.14
C ILE A 92 -7.32 11.13 2.24
N PHE A 93 -6.52 10.57 1.33
CA PHE A 93 -6.20 9.14 1.26
C PHE A 93 -4.73 9.01 0.87
N ASN A 94 -3.85 9.02 1.87
CA ASN A 94 -2.40 8.99 1.70
C ASN A 94 -1.71 8.37 2.94
N ARG A 95 -0.40 8.21 2.84
CA ARG A 95 0.46 7.66 3.89
C ARG A 95 0.87 8.67 4.96
N ASP A 96 0.66 9.98 4.76
CA ASP A 96 1.23 11.02 5.62
C ASP A 96 0.28 11.54 6.70
N ALA A 97 -1.03 11.38 6.50
CA ALA A 97 -2.04 12.00 7.36
C ALA A 97 -2.89 10.94 8.07
N PRO A 98 -2.52 10.54 9.30
CA PRO A 98 -3.30 9.60 10.11
C PRO A 98 -4.76 10.05 10.26
N TYR A 99 -5.70 9.14 10.02
CA TYR A 99 -7.12 9.48 10.09
C TYR A 99 -7.62 9.85 11.49
N ASP A 100 -7.08 9.29 12.55
CA ASP A 100 -7.38 9.69 13.94
C ASP A 100 -7.03 11.17 14.22
N GLU A 101 -5.89 11.65 13.70
CA GLU A 101 -5.53 13.07 13.76
C GLU A 101 -6.47 13.94 12.92
N LEU A 102 -6.76 13.52 11.68
CA LEU A 102 -7.69 14.25 10.81
C LEU A 102 -9.10 14.36 11.42
N LEU A 103 -9.57 13.29 12.06
CA LEU A 103 -10.85 13.28 12.78
C LEU A 103 -10.84 14.21 13.99
N SER A 104 -9.70 14.32 14.69
CA SER A 104 -9.54 15.28 15.79
C SER A 104 -9.66 16.72 15.30
N ILE A 105 -9.03 17.05 14.16
CA ILE A 105 -9.16 18.37 13.51
C ILE A 105 -10.63 18.67 13.18
N VAL A 106 -11.37 17.71 12.62
CA VAL A 106 -12.79 17.90 12.26
C VAL A 106 -13.63 18.15 13.52
N ALA A 107 -13.39 17.39 14.59
CA ALA A 107 -14.10 17.53 15.85
C ALA A 107 -13.82 18.88 16.53
N GLU A 108 -12.56 19.33 16.55
CA GLU A 108 -12.16 20.64 17.08
C GLU A 108 -12.78 21.80 16.28
N ALA A 109 -12.97 21.62 14.98
CA ALA A 109 -13.70 22.55 14.12
C ALA A 109 -15.23 22.57 14.35
N GLY A 110 -15.75 21.66 15.18
CA GLY A 110 -17.16 21.59 15.56
C GLY A 110 -18.06 20.84 14.57
N PHE A 111 -17.49 20.04 13.67
CA PHE A 111 -18.26 19.28 12.67
C PHE A 111 -18.45 17.82 13.07
N ALA A 112 -19.50 17.21 12.52
CA ALA A 112 -19.72 15.77 12.64
C ALA A 112 -18.60 14.98 11.93
N LYS A 113 -18.39 13.73 12.37
CA LYS A 113 -17.46 12.79 11.73
C LYS A 113 -17.71 12.74 10.21
N PRO A 114 -16.68 12.92 9.37
CA PRO A 114 -16.82 12.81 7.93
C PRO A 114 -17.09 11.36 7.50
N LEU A 115 -17.69 11.19 6.32
CA LEU A 115 -17.69 9.92 5.61
C LEU A 115 -16.25 9.50 5.32
N MET A 116 -15.90 8.27 5.67
CA MET A 116 -14.54 7.76 5.57
C MET A 116 -14.23 7.25 4.15
N PRO A 117 -12.95 7.14 3.75
CA PRO A 117 -12.58 6.74 2.39
C PRO A 117 -13.15 5.39 1.95
N TRP A 118 -13.26 4.40 2.84
CA TRP A 118 -13.89 3.10 2.54
C TRP A 118 -15.41 3.19 2.32
N GLU A 119 -16.11 4.04 3.08
CA GLU A 119 -17.55 4.28 2.90
C GLU A 119 -17.82 5.02 1.59
N LEU A 120 -16.94 5.96 1.23
CA LEU A 120 -17.00 6.70 -0.03
C LEU A 120 -16.66 5.80 -1.22
N TYR A 121 -15.66 4.93 -1.07
CA TYR A 121 -15.29 3.98 -2.13
C TYR A 121 -16.43 3.02 -2.43
N GLU A 122 -17.13 2.51 -1.41
CA GLU A 122 -18.30 1.65 -1.61
C GLU A 122 -19.43 2.33 -2.42
N GLN A 123 -19.54 3.65 -2.35
CA GLN A 123 -20.53 4.44 -3.09
C GLN A 123 -20.04 4.86 -4.50
N PHE A 124 -18.72 4.97 -4.71
CA PHE A 124 -18.13 5.57 -5.91
C PHE A 124 -17.08 4.71 -6.62
N ALA A 125 -16.95 3.42 -6.28
CA ALA A 125 -15.88 2.55 -6.77
C ALA A 125 -15.68 2.60 -8.30
N SER A 126 -16.77 2.58 -9.07
CA SER A 126 -16.71 2.63 -10.54
C SER A 126 -16.11 3.93 -11.09
N ALA A 127 -16.35 5.06 -10.41
CA ALA A 127 -15.85 6.36 -10.81
C ALA A 127 -14.44 6.64 -10.27
N LEU A 128 -14.11 6.12 -9.09
CA LEU A 128 -12.79 6.29 -8.47
C LEU A 128 -11.73 5.37 -9.09
N GLY A 129 -12.13 4.22 -9.64
CA GLY A 129 -11.21 3.22 -10.15
C GLY A 129 -10.38 2.56 -9.05
N TRP A 130 -9.20 2.06 -9.40
CA TRP A 130 -8.28 1.46 -8.43
C TRP A 130 -7.72 2.51 -7.47
N ARG A 131 -7.74 2.18 -6.16
CA ARG A 131 -7.28 3.03 -5.06
C ARG A 131 -6.66 2.18 -3.96
N PHE A 132 -5.50 1.60 -4.26
CA PHE A 132 -4.73 0.80 -3.30
C PHE A 132 -5.60 -0.29 -2.63
N TRP A 133 -5.52 -0.41 -1.30
CA TRP A 133 -6.29 -1.33 -0.48
C TRP A 133 -7.79 -1.05 -0.36
N LEU A 134 -8.33 0.05 -0.92
CA LEU A 134 -9.76 0.32 -0.87
C LEU A 134 -10.54 -0.72 -1.68
N SER A 135 -11.62 -1.22 -1.08
CA SER A 135 -12.51 -2.20 -1.68
C SER A 135 -13.92 -2.08 -1.11
N SER A 136 -14.87 -2.75 -1.74
CA SER A 136 -16.18 -2.97 -1.13
C SER A 136 -16.03 -3.79 0.15
N ARG A 137 -16.84 -3.49 1.16
CA ARG A 137 -16.75 -4.16 2.46
C ARG A 137 -16.91 -5.68 2.38
N SER A 138 -17.84 -6.15 1.53
CA SER A 138 -18.07 -7.58 1.28
C SER A 138 -16.80 -8.30 0.82
N TYR A 139 -15.97 -7.65 0.01
CA TYR A 139 -14.74 -8.24 -0.51
C TYR A 139 -13.77 -8.66 0.62
N LEU A 140 -13.62 -7.81 1.64
CA LEU A 140 -12.79 -8.12 2.80
C LEU A 140 -13.48 -9.12 3.76
N LEU A 141 -14.81 -9.02 3.93
CA LEU A 141 -15.57 -9.94 4.78
C LEU A 141 -15.55 -11.38 4.24
N ASP A 142 -15.69 -11.55 2.93
CA ASP A 142 -15.66 -12.85 2.26
C ASP A 142 -14.28 -13.52 2.37
N ALA A 143 -13.21 -12.71 2.49
CA ALA A 143 -11.84 -13.19 2.66
C ALA A 143 -11.46 -13.52 4.12
N MET A 144 -12.31 -13.21 5.10
CA MET A 144 -11.90 -13.24 6.52
C MET A 144 -11.44 -14.62 7.02
N GLU A 145 -12.01 -15.70 6.48
CA GLU A 145 -11.55 -17.06 6.76
C GLU A 145 -10.15 -17.36 6.19
N ARG A 146 -9.83 -16.84 5.00
CA ARG A 146 -8.49 -16.95 4.41
C ARG A 146 -7.48 -16.17 5.24
N ILE A 147 -7.83 -14.95 5.62
CA ILE A 147 -7.00 -14.08 6.47
C ILE A 147 -6.74 -14.75 7.84
N GLY A 148 -7.75 -15.37 8.45
CA GLY A 148 -7.57 -16.12 9.69
C GLY A 148 -6.56 -17.28 9.56
N ARG A 149 -6.58 -18.00 8.42
CA ARG A 149 -5.59 -19.06 8.14
C ARG A 149 -4.19 -18.50 7.91
N VAL A 150 -4.08 -17.31 7.32
CA VAL A 150 -2.80 -16.60 7.17
C VAL A 150 -2.25 -16.24 8.54
N ALA A 151 -3.06 -15.66 9.42
CA ALA A 151 -2.65 -15.30 10.78
C ALA A 151 -2.09 -16.50 11.57
N ASP A 152 -2.72 -17.67 11.47
CA ASP A 152 -2.24 -18.89 12.14
C ASP A 152 -0.84 -19.33 11.66
N LYS A 153 -0.40 -18.91 10.48
CA LYS A 153 0.91 -19.21 9.90
C LYS A 153 1.99 -18.15 10.14
N LEU A 154 1.63 -16.92 10.54
CA LEU A 154 2.60 -15.87 10.87
C LEU A 154 3.46 -16.27 12.08
N ALA A 155 4.73 -15.87 12.11
CA ALA A 155 5.73 -16.42 13.03
C ALA A 155 5.64 -15.89 14.47
N ASP A 156 4.99 -14.75 14.70
CA ASP A 156 4.92 -14.07 15.99
C ASP A 156 3.56 -13.42 16.26
N ASP A 157 3.26 -13.17 17.55
CA ASP A 157 1.98 -12.63 18.01
C ASP A 157 1.73 -11.18 17.54
N GLU A 158 2.79 -10.39 17.32
CA GLU A 158 2.68 -9.02 16.83
C GLU A 158 2.17 -9.02 15.39
N SER A 159 2.79 -9.80 14.49
CA SER A 159 2.36 -9.97 13.11
C SER A 159 0.89 -10.38 13.01
N GLN A 160 0.44 -11.30 13.89
CA GLN A 160 -0.96 -11.72 13.95
C GLN A 160 -1.89 -10.59 14.41
N GLN A 161 -1.48 -9.83 15.42
CA GLN A 161 -2.23 -8.69 15.93
C GLN A 161 -2.32 -7.57 14.89
N LEU A 162 -1.23 -7.28 14.17
CA LEU A 162 -1.19 -6.27 13.13
C LEU A 162 -2.12 -6.63 11.97
N LEU A 163 -2.08 -7.88 11.48
CA LEU A 163 -3.02 -8.33 10.45
C LEU A 163 -4.49 -8.17 10.88
N TYR A 164 -4.80 -8.49 12.15
CA TYR A 164 -6.14 -8.28 12.70
C TYR A 164 -6.52 -6.80 12.72
N ARG A 165 -5.64 -5.93 13.25
CA ARG A 165 -5.90 -4.49 13.37
C ARG A 165 -6.01 -3.81 12.00
N MET A 166 -5.19 -4.22 11.02
CA MET A 166 -5.32 -3.77 9.63
C MET A 166 -6.70 -4.08 9.08
N CYS A 167 -7.19 -5.32 9.24
CA CYS A 167 -8.53 -5.69 8.78
C CYS A 167 -9.62 -4.89 9.50
N ALA A 168 -9.50 -4.74 10.82
CA ALA A 168 -10.43 -3.95 11.62
C ALA A 168 -10.45 -2.48 11.17
N PHE A 169 -9.30 -1.85 10.95
CA PHE A 169 -9.18 -0.50 10.43
C PHE A 169 -9.81 -0.36 9.04
N ARG A 170 -9.48 -1.26 8.10
CA ARG A 170 -10.04 -1.24 6.73
C ARG A 170 -11.56 -1.46 6.70
N LEU A 171 -12.13 -2.07 7.75
CA LEU A 171 -13.57 -2.21 7.99
C LEU A 171 -14.19 -1.05 8.78
N GLY A 172 -13.40 -0.06 9.21
CA GLY A 172 -13.84 1.09 10.00
C GLY A 172 -14.06 0.81 11.49
N LEU A 173 -13.48 -0.25 12.03
CA LEU A 173 -13.68 -0.75 13.40
C LEU A 173 -12.52 -0.45 14.37
N ASP A 174 -11.34 -0.04 13.89
CA ASP A 174 -10.17 0.29 14.70
C ASP A 174 -9.48 1.54 14.13
N LEU A 175 -10.00 2.73 14.45
CA LEU A 175 -9.44 4.00 13.97
C LEU A 175 -8.11 4.37 14.64
N GLU A 176 -7.84 3.88 15.85
CA GLU A 176 -6.57 4.09 16.56
C GLU A 176 -5.40 3.39 15.87
N TYR A 177 -5.67 2.47 14.93
CA TYR A 177 -4.63 1.90 14.09
C TYR A 177 -4.08 2.90 13.06
N ALA A 178 -4.79 3.99 12.77
CA ALA A 178 -4.42 4.93 11.72
C ALA A 178 -3.01 5.51 11.88
N SER A 179 -2.60 5.80 13.12
CA SER A 179 -1.29 6.36 13.48
C SER A 179 -0.28 5.32 13.98
N PHE A 180 -0.67 4.05 14.07
CA PHE A 180 0.20 2.99 14.60
C PHE A 180 1.34 2.67 13.63
N LEU A 181 2.56 2.57 14.15
CA LEU A 181 3.77 2.16 13.44
C LEU A 181 4.52 1.10 14.26
N SER A 182 5.12 0.14 13.57
CA SER A 182 6.06 -0.82 14.15
C SER A 182 7.36 -0.12 14.56
N GLU A 183 8.04 -0.65 15.56
CA GLU A 183 9.32 -0.09 16.04
C GLU A 183 10.49 -0.44 15.12
N GLU A 184 10.40 -1.55 14.39
CA GLU A 184 11.45 -1.97 13.48
C GLU A 184 11.55 -1.11 12.22
N GLU A 185 12.79 -0.91 11.74
CA GLU A 185 13.05 -0.29 10.44
C GLU A 185 12.45 -1.10 9.28
N ARG A 186 12.14 -0.41 8.18
CA ARG A 186 11.31 -0.96 7.09
C ARG A 186 11.96 -2.11 6.33
N TYR A 187 13.24 -2.04 5.98
CA TYR A 187 13.83 -3.06 5.11
C TYR A 187 14.82 -3.96 5.84
N ILE A 188 15.85 -3.36 6.44
CA ILE A 188 16.86 -4.07 7.22
C ILE A 188 16.55 -3.89 8.70
N ASN A 189 16.22 -4.99 9.37
CA ASN A 189 15.83 -4.99 10.77
C ASN A 189 16.18 -6.31 11.44
N ALA A 190 15.78 -6.49 12.70
CA ALA A 190 16.06 -7.69 13.49
C ALA A 190 15.51 -9.00 12.87
N LEU A 191 14.52 -8.92 11.97
CA LEU A 191 13.94 -10.07 11.28
C LEU A 191 14.80 -10.47 10.07
N THR A 192 15.24 -9.50 9.26
CA THR A 192 15.92 -9.74 7.98
C THR A 192 17.44 -9.83 8.11
N LEU A 193 18.04 -9.01 8.97
CA LEU A 193 19.49 -8.89 9.12
C LEU A 193 20.21 -10.22 9.41
N PRO A 194 19.73 -11.11 10.30
CA PRO A 194 20.41 -12.36 10.59
C PRO A 194 20.67 -13.26 9.36
N ALA A 195 19.80 -13.22 8.35
CA ALA A 195 19.93 -14.01 7.12
C ALA A 195 20.83 -13.35 6.05
N LEU A 196 21.14 -12.05 6.22
CA LEU A 196 21.83 -11.23 5.23
C LEU A 196 23.26 -10.84 5.67
N GLN A 197 23.54 -10.80 6.97
CA GLN A 197 24.84 -10.39 7.50
C GLN A 197 25.94 -11.45 7.34
N GLY A 198 27.20 -11.00 7.43
CA GLY A 198 28.38 -11.87 7.46
C GLY A 198 28.76 -12.50 6.12
N ARG A 199 28.14 -12.05 5.02
CA ARG A 199 28.40 -12.51 3.65
C ARG A 199 28.07 -11.41 2.65
N ASP A 200 28.62 -11.55 1.45
CA ASP A 200 28.20 -10.74 0.31
C ASP A 200 26.82 -11.19 -0.18
N ILE A 201 25.91 -10.24 -0.39
CA ILE A 201 24.55 -10.50 -0.86
C ILE A 201 24.34 -9.99 -2.29
N THR A 202 23.45 -10.68 -3.01
CA THR A 202 22.83 -10.19 -4.26
C THR A 202 21.41 -9.72 -3.98
N TYR A 203 21.17 -8.43 -4.23
CA TYR A 203 19.90 -7.73 -4.02
C TYR A 203 19.11 -7.57 -5.33
N VAL A 204 17.80 -7.78 -5.28
CA VAL A 204 16.87 -7.45 -6.37
C VAL A 204 15.79 -6.53 -5.83
N ASP A 205 15.69 -5.33 -6.40
CA ASP A 205 14.68 -4.34 -6.07
C ASP A 205 13.68 -4.25 -7.23
N CYS A 206 12.45 -4.70 -6.99
CA CYS A 206 11.35 -4.59 -7.93
C CYS A 206 10.47 -3.41 -7.51
N GLY A 207 10.54 -2.32 -8.27
CA GLY A 207 10.00 -1.03 -7.85
C GLY A 207 11.07 -0.20 -7.12
N ALA A 208 12.20 0.02 -7.79
CA ALA A 208 13.35 0.73 -7.24
C ALA A 208 13.14 2.24 -7.13
N TYR A 209 12.06 2.78 -7.72
CA TYR A 209 11.69 4.19 -7.69
C TYR A 209 12.87 5.12 -8.06
N ASP A 210 13.37 5.91 -7.11
CA ASP A 210 14.51 6.81 -7.30
C ASP A 210 15.81 6.30 -6.64
N GLY A 211 15.82 5.05 -6.15
CA GLY A 211 16.97 4.38 -5.56
C GLY A 211 17.13 4.58 -4.05
N ASP A 212 16.13 5.16 -3.36
CA ASP A 212 16.13 5.33 -1.89
C ASP A 212 16.42 4.03 -1.13
N SER A 213 15.74 2.94 -1.50
CA SER A 213 15.78 1.66 -0.83
C SER A 213 17.13 0.98 -1.00
N TYR A 214 17.78 1.18 -2.16
CA TYR A 214 19.15 0.72 -2.39
C TYR A 214 20.18 1.51 -1.58
N GLU A 215 20.04 2.84 -1.51
CA GLU A 215 20.91 3.70 -0.71
C GLU A 215 20.85 3.34 0.78
N GLU A 216 19.64 3.12 1.31
CA GLU A 216 19.41 2.66 2.68
C GLU A 216 20.09 1.30 2.93
N LEU A 217 19.94 0.35 2.00
CA LEU A 217 20.54 -0.99 2.10
C LEU A 217 22.07 -0.94 2.21
N ILE A 218 22.74 -0.18 1.34
CA ILE A 218 24.22 -0.13 1.31
C ILE A 218 24.81 0.75 2.41
N ALA A 219 24.00 1.62 3.01
CA ALA A 219 24.39 2.40 4.19
C ALA A 219 24.37 1.56 5.47
N TRP A 220 23.70 0.40 5.46
CA TRP A 220 23.59 -0.47 6.63
C TRP A 220 24.93 -1.17 6.93
N PRO A 221 25.58 -0.95 8.10
CA PRO A 221 26.96 -1.36 8.34
C PRO A 221 27.23 -2.86 8.23
N GLU A 222 26.26 -3.68 8.62
CA GLU A 222 26.35 -5.14 8.63
C GLU A 222 26.01 -5.78 7.27
N ILE A 223 25.60 -4.99 6.27
CA ILE A 223 25.24 -5.46 4.94
C ILE A 223 26.41 -5.23 3.97
N SER A 224 26.86 -6.32 3.35
CA SER A 224 27.79 -6.26 2.22
C SER A 224 27.04 -6.60 0.93
N CYS A 225 26.63 -5.57 0.17
CA CYS A 225 25.98 -5.79 -1.13
C CYS A 225 27.03 -5.84 -2.24
N ASN A 226 27.22 -7.01 -2.86
CA ASN A 226 28.15 -7.19 -3.98
C ASN A 226 27.49 -6.90 -5.33
N ARG A 227 26.18 -7.18 -5.45
CA ARG A 227 25.43 -6.89 -6.66
C ARG A 227 23.98 -6.52 -6.36
N ALA A 228 23.48 -5.51 -7.05
CA ALA A 228 22.08 -5.11 -6.99
C ALA A 228 21.48 -5.04 -8.40
N PHE A 229 20.25 -5.54 -8.57
CA PHE A 229 19.43 -5.35 -9.77
C PHE A 229 18.25 -4.47 -9.40
N LEU A 230 18.21 -3.25 -9.93
CA LEU A 230 17.24 -2.23 -9.55
C LEU A 230 16.28 -1.99 -10.72
N LEU A 231 15.05 -2.48 -10.62
CA LEU A 231 14.05 -2.46 -11.68
C LEU A 231 13.08 -1.30 -11.45
N GLU A 232 13.06 -0.35 -12.39
CA GLU A 232 12.14 0.79 -12.39
C GLU A 232 11.64 1.08 -13.82
N PRO A 233 10.35 0.86 -14.11
CA PRO A 233 9.82 1.04 -15.46
C PRO A 233 9.45 2.48 -15.82
N ASP A 234 9.17 3.37 -14.86
CA ASP A 234 8.82 4.76 -15.18
C ASP A 234 10.07 5.54 -15.62
N PRO A 235 10.06 6.19 -16.79
CA PRO A 235 11.25 6.87 -17.30
C PRO A 235 11.77 8.01 -16.43
N GLU A 236 10.91 8.74 -15.72
CA GLU A 236 11.31 9.84 -14.86
C GLU A 236 11.93 9.32 -13.56
N ASN A 237 11.32 8.30 -12.95
CA ASN A 237 11.87 7.59 -11.80
C ASN A 237 13.22 6.94 -12.15
N PHE A 238 13.28 6.22 -13.27
CA PHE A 238 14.49 5.54 -13.73
C PHE A 238 15.67 6.52 -13.94
N ALA A 239 15.39 7.70 -14.50
CA ALA A 239 16.43 8.73 -14.65
C ALA A 239 16.97 9.20 -13.29
N ARG A 240 16.09 9.37 -12.30
CA ARG A 240 16.47 9.73 -10.92
C ARG A 240 17.25 8.60 -10.24
N LEU A 241 16.83 7.35 -10.42
CA LEU A 241 17.52 6.15 -9.94
C LEU A 241 18.96 6.09 -10.46
N VAL A 242 19.16 6.19 -11.77
CA VAL A 242 20.51 6.17 -12.36
C VAL A 242 21.38 7.32 -11.85
N GLN A 243 20.79 8.50 -11.68
CA GLN A 243 21.49 9.65 -11.12
C GLN A 243 21.89 9.44 -9.66
N ARG A 244 21.00 8.88 -8.82
CA ARG A 244 21.26 8.63 -7.40
C ARG A 244 22.31 7.55 -7.18
N VAL A 245 22.20 6.43 -7.90
CA VAL A 245 23.17 5.33 -7.82
C VAL A 245 24.56 5.80 -8.26
N GLY A 246 24.61 6.65 -9.29
CA GLY A 246 25.85 7.23 -9.80
C GLY A 246 26.71 6.26 -10.61
N ALA A 247 27.47 6.80 -11.56
CA ALA A 247 28.23 5.99 -12.52
C ALA A 247 29.40 5.20 -11.91
N GLU A 248 29.86 5.58 -10.72
CA GLU A 248 31.00 4.94 -10.03
C GLU A 248 30.58 3.69 -9.24
N ASP A 249 29.28 3.51 -8.95
CA ASP A 249 28.80 2.31 -8.25
C ASP A 249 28.63 1.13 -9.22
N THR A 250 29.73 0.40 -9.41
CA THR A 250 29.77 -0.79 -10.28
C THR A 250 28.97 -2.00 -9.77
N ARG A 251 28.41 -1.94 -8.55
CA ARG A 251 27.64 -3.04 -7.94
C ARG A 251 26.18 -3.03 -8.40
N ALA A 252 25.64 -1.86 -8.70
CA ALA A 252 24.23 -1.67 -9.04
C ALA A 252 23.99 -1.67 -10.55
N ILE A 253 23.01 -2.46 -10.99
CA ILE A 253 22.53 -2.54 -12.37
C ILE A 253 21.11 -1.99 -12.39
N CYS A 254 20.96 -0.75 -12.87
CA CYS A 254 19.66 -0.12 -13.06
C CYS A 254 19.03 -0.63 -14.37
N LEU A 255 17.81 -1.15 -14.29
CA LEU A 255 17.08 -1.76 -15.40
C LEU A 255 15.75 -1.03 -15.63
N PRO A 256 15.49 -0.49 -16.83
CA PRO A 256 14.23 0.18 -17.17
C PRO A 256 13.15 -0.86 -17.51
N LEU A 257 12.89 -1.77 -16.56
CA LEU A 257 12.04 -2.95 -16.71
C LEU A 257 11.05 -3.00 -15.54
N ALA A 258 9.82 -3.42 -15.82
CA ALA A 258 8.92 -3.92 -14.78
C ALA A 258 9.23 -5.40 -14.49
N ALA A 259 9.22 -5.77 -13.22
CA ALA A 259 9.10 -7.17 -12.85
C ALA A 259 7.67 -7.66 -13.17
N ALA A 260 7.52 -8.89 -13.65
CA ALA A 260 6.22 -9.46 -14.01
C ALA A 260 6.22 -11.00 -13.96
N GLU A 261 5.08 -11.62 -14.27
CA GLU A 261 4.96 -13.08 -14.36
C GLU A 261 5.64 -13.65 -15.62
N HIS A 262 5.61 -12.91 -16.73
CA HIS A 262 6.16 -13.30 -18.02
C HIS A 262 6.81 -12.11 -18.72
N TYR A 263 7.77 -12.37 -19.62
CA TYR A 263 8.27 -11.36 -20.54
C TYR A 263 7.17 -10.82 -21.46
N GLY A 264 7.13 -9.51 -21.63
CA GLY A 264 6.21 -8.84 -22.55
C GLY A 264 6.38 -7.34 -22.59
N ILE A 265 5.59 -6.68 -23.43
CA ILE A 265 5.44 -5.22 -23.42
C ILE A 265 4.08 -4.91 -22.84
N LEU A 266 4.04 -4.12 -21.77
CA LEU A 266 2.82 -3.67 -21.11
C LEU A 266 2.56 -2.20 -21.45
N THR A 267 1.30 -1.78 -21.47
CA THR A 267 0.90 -0.38 -21.75
C THR A 267 0.37 0.32 -20.50
N PHE A 268 0.99 1.45 -20.13
CA PHE A 268 0.73 2.21 -18.89
C PHE A 268 0.22 3.61 -19.15
N ASN A 269 -0.76 4.08 -18.39
CA ASN A 269 -1.08 5.52 -18.35
C ASN A 269 -0.05 6.24 -17.45
N ALA A 270 0.97 6.86 -18.04
CA ALA A 270 2.01 7.59 -17.29
C ALA A 270 1.47 8.88 -16.64
N GLY A 271 2.14 9.34 -15.56
CA GLY A 271 1.98 10.69 -15.00
C GLY A 271 1.05 10.85 -13.79
N GLN A 272 0.84 9.80 -12.96
CA GLN A 272 -0.01 9.87 -11.76
C GLN A 272 0.73 9.73 -10.41
N GLY A 273 2.08 9.72 -10.37
CA GLY A 273 2.86 9.53 -9.13
C GLY A 273 2.86 8.07 -8.66
N GLU A 274 2.77 7.85 -7.34
CA GLU A 274 2.76 6.54 -6.63
C GLU A 274 1.55 5.63 -6.99
N ALA A 275 0.87 5.84 -8.11
CA ALA A 275 -0.31 5.07 -8.50
C ALA A 275 -0.28 4.81 -10.01
N CYS A 276 0.68 4.01 -10.45
CA CYS A 276 0.74 3.51 -11.82
C CYS A 276 -0.12 2.25 -11.95
N SER A 277 -1.16 2.26 -12.80
CA SER A 277 -1.99 1.07 -13.06
C SER A 277 -1.92 0.63 -14.53
N ILE A 278 -2.04 -0.68 -14.76
CA ILE A 278 -2.04 -1.28 -16.09
C ILE A 278 -3.33 -0.91 -16.83
N SER A 279 -3.21 -0.31 -18.02
CA SER A 279 -4.35 0.07 -18.85
C SER A 279 -4.43 -0.80 -20.11
N GLN A 280 -5.63 -1.31 -20.45
CA GLN A 280 -5.85 -2.04 -21.71
C GLN A 280 -6.29 -1.13 -22.87
N HIS A 281 -6.35 0.19 -22.70
CA HIS A 281 -6.87 1.13 -23.71
C HIS A 281 -5.79 2.15 -24.08
N GLY A 282 -5.51 2.29 -25.37
CA GLY A 282 -4.33 2.97 -25.91
C GLY A 282 -4.18 4.45 -25.54
N GLY A 283 -2.91 4.90 -25.57
CA GLY A 283 -2.47 6.24 -25.14
C GLY A 283 -1.29 6.21 -24.15
N GLY A 284 -0.91 5.03 -23.68
CA GLY A 284 0.08 4.83 -22.63
C GLY A 284 1.54 4.65 -23.06
N VAL A 285 2.46 4.85 -22.11
CA VAL A 285 3.88 4.48 -22.23
C VAL A 285 3.99 2.96 -22.30
N SER A 286 4.74 2.46 -23.28
CA SER A 286 5.03 1.03 -23.39
C SER A 286 6.24 0.71 -22.54
N ILE A 287 6.07 -0.19 -21.56
CA ILE A 287 7.16 -0.64 -20.70
C ILE A 287 7.49 -2.10 -21.01
N ALA A 288 8.77 -2.44 -20.97
CA ALA A 288 9.19 -3.83 -21.04
C ALA A 288 9.04 -4.46 -19.65
N ALA A 289 8.43 -5.63 -19.61
CA ALA A 289 8.23 -6.43 -18.42
C ALA A 289 9.02 -7.74 -18.54
N VAL A 290 9.55 -8.25 -17.42
CA VAL A 290 10.35 -9.48 -17.40
C VAL A 290 10.06 -10.30 -16.13
N ALA A 291 10.03 -11.61 -16.28
CA ALA A 291 10.03 -12.52 -15.14
C ALA A 291 11.43 -12.59 -14.51
N LEU A 292 11.52 -12.51 -13.18
CA LEU A 292 12.82 -12.59 -12.49
C LEU A 292 13.52 -13.92 -12.82
N ASP A 293 12.77 -15.02 -12.91
CA ASP A 293 13.31 -16.34 -13.28
C ASP A 293 13.94 -16.36 -14.68
N GLN A 294 13.47 -15.53 -15.60
CA GLN A 294 14.04 -15.37 -16.95
C GLN A 294 15.24 -14.44 -16.96
N MET A 295 15.22 -13.39 -16.15
CA MET A 295 16.30 -12.40 -16.03
C MET A 295 17.52 -12.99 -15.30
N LEU A 296 17.29 -13.81 -14.28
CA LEU A 296 18.30 -14.35 -13.37
C LEU A 296 18.20 -15.89 -13.26
N PRO A 297 18.30 -16.63 -14.38
CA PRO A 297 18.01 -18.07 -14.41
C PRO A 297 18.93 -18.89 -13.51
N SER A 298 20.18 -18.42 -13.33
CA SER A 298 21.21 -19.11 -12.53
C SER A 298 21.95 -18.20 -11.55
N ALA A 299 21.60 -16.92 -11.47
CA ALA A 299 22.26 -16.02 -10.52
C ALA A 299 21.81 -16.36 -9.09
N PRO A 300 22.73 -16.30 -8.10
CA PRO A 300 22.33 -16.31 -6.70
C PRO A 300 21.56 -15.02 -6.39
N VAL A 301 20.53 -15.13 -5.56
CA VAL A 301 19.73 -14.00 -5.07
C VAL A 301 19.48 -14.21 -3.60
N ASP A 302 19.78 -13.19 -2.79
CA ASP A 302 19.75 -13.28 -1.32
C ASP A 302 18.65 -12.43 -0.72
N LEU A 303 18.27 -11.35 -1.41
CA LEU A 303 17.21 -10.44 -1.00
C LEU A 303 16.39 -10.01 -2.22
N ILE A 304 15.06 -10.08 -2.10
CA ILE A 304 14.12 -9.51 -3.06
C ILE A 304 13.19 -8.55 -2.33
N LYS A 305 13.15 -7.28 -2.76
CA LYS A 305 12.16 -6.27 -2.35
C LYS A 305 11.12 -6.14 -3.46
N LEU A 306 9.83 -6.21 -3.10
CA LEU A 306 8.70 -6.08 -4.01
C LEU A 306 7.79 -4.94 -3.57
N ASP A 307 7.71 -3.92 -4.41
CA ASP A 307 6.90 -2.73 -4.22
C ASP A 307 6.47 -2.23 -5.61
N VAL A 308 5.56 -2.97 -6.25
CA VAL A 308 5.34 -2.93 -7.70
C VAL A 308 3.93 -2.48 -8.08
N GLU A 309 3.34 -1.63 -7.24
CA GLU A 309 2.07 -0.95 -7.51
C GLU A 309 0.92 -1.91 -7.86
N GLY A 310 0.82 -3.01 -7.13
CA GLY A 310 -0.30 -3.95 -7.23
C GLY A 310 -0.04 -5.17 -8.10
N ALA A 311 1.17 -5.34 -8.65
CA ALA A 311 1.59 -6.50 -9.43
C ALA A 311 2.34 -7.58 -8.60
N GLU A 312 2.35 -7.49 -7.27
CA GLU A 312 3.18 -8.31 -6.38
C GLU A 312 2.94 -9.81 -6.61
N ALA A 313 1.67 -10.23 -6.76
CA ALA A 313 1.32 -11.63 -6.99
C ALA A 313 1.89 -12.16 -8.33
N GLN A 314 1.85 -11.35 -9.38
CA GLN A 314 2.39 -11.67 -10.71
C GLN A 314 3.91 -11.75 -10.65
N VAL A 315 4.57 -10.81 -9.95
CA VAL A 315 6.02 -10.83 -9.77
C VAL A 315 6.46 -12.06 -8.98
N LEU A 316 5.76 -12.40 -7.91
CA LEU A 316 6.03 -13.61 -7.12
C LEU A 316 5.93 -14.87 -7.99
N ARG A 317 4.91 -14.99 -8.84
CA ARG A 317 4.78 -16.10 -9.81
C ARG A 317 5.95 -16.12 -10.82
N GLY A 318 6.38 -14.95 -11.30
CA GLY A 318 7.55 -14.80 -12.18
C GLY A 318 8.91 -14.99 -11.50
N ALA A 319 8.93 -15.16 -10.17
CA ALA A 319 10.12 -15.36 -9.36
C ALA A 319 10.12 -16.71 -8.60
N GLU A 320 9.15 -17.58 -8.87
CA GLU A 320 8.95 -18.82 -8.11
C GLU A 320 10.22 -19.69 -8.10
N GLN A 321 10.90 -19.86 -9.24
CA GLN A 321 12.08 -20.72 -9.33
C GLN A 321 13.25 -20.15 -8.54
N ILE A 322 13.46 -18.83 -8.58
CA ILE A 322 14.46 -18.14 -7.75
C ILE A 322 14.12 -18.27 -6.27
N ILE A 323 12.87 -18.06 -5.88
CA ILE A 323 12.43 -18.18 -4.47
C ILE A 323 12.72 -19.59 -3.96
N ARG A 324 12.35 -20.63 -4.72
CA ARG A 324 12.58 -22.03 -4.34
C ARG A 324 14.06 -22.42 -4.31
N ARG A 325 14.84 -21.98 -5.31
CA ARG A 325 16.24 -22.37 -5.50
C ARG A 325 17.19 -21.62 -4.57
N CYS A 326 17.08 -20.30 -4.57
CA CYS A 326 18.03 -19.42 -3.89
C CYS A 326 17.62 -19.14 -2.44
N ARG A 327 16.34 -19.33 -2.14
CA ARG A 327 15.78 -19.06 -0.81
C ARG A 327 16.14 -17.66 -0.27
N PRO A 328 15.89 -16.58 -1.04
CA PRO A 328 16.16 -15.22 -0.57
C PRO A 328 15.27 -14.84 0.61
N VAL A 329 15.70 -13.83 1.36
CA VAL A 329 14.79 -13.01 2.17
C VAL A 329 13.85 -12.26 1.21
N LEU A 330 12.56 -12.23 1.53
CA LEU A 330 11.55 -11.50 0.76
C LEU A 330 10.97 -10.38 1.61
N ILE A 331 10.88 -9.20 1.02
CA ILE A 331 10.24 -8.02 1.60
C ILE A 331 9.15 -7.58 0.61
N VAL A 332 7.89 -7.74 0.98
CA VAL A 332 6.76 -7.61 0.04
C VAL A 332 5.71 -6.64 0.59
N SER A 333 5.42 -5.58 -0.16
CA SER A 333 4.35 -4.62 0.17
C SER A 333 2.97 -5.30 0.19
N LEU A 334 2.13 -4.96 1.18
CA LEU A 334 0.77 -5.52 1.40
C LEU A 334 -0.37 -4.49 1.26
N TYR A 335 -0.09 -3.32 0.69
CA TYR A 335 -1.01 -2.18 0.72
C TYR A 335 -1.56 -1.77 -0.66
N HIS A 336 -1.06 -2.34 -1.75
CA HIS A 336 -1.45 -1.93 -3.11
C HIS A 336 -2.80 -2.48 -3.56
N ASN A 337 -3.21 -3.64 -3.06
CA ASN A 337 -4.52 -4.19 -3.32
C ASN A 337 -5.17 -4.69 -2.02
N PRO A 338 -6.52 -4.72 -1.99
CA PRO A 338 -7.23 -5.28 -0.84
C PRO A 338 -6.83 -6.73 -0.56
N GLN A 339 -6.58 -7.54 -1.60
CA GLN A 339 -6.24 -8.95 -1.46
C GLN A 339 -4.81 -9.27 -1.04
N ASP A 340 -3.90 -8.30 -1.07
CA ASP A 340 -2.49 -8.57 -0.82
C ASP A 340 -2.25 -9.19 0.56
N VAL A 341 -3.06 -8.79 1.56
CA VAL A 341 -2.97 -9.27 2.94
C VAL A 341 -3.32 -10.75 3.13
N TRP A 342 -3.89 -11.42 2.11
CA TRP A 342 -4.07 -12.87 2.13
C TRP A 342 -3.49 -13.61 0.93
N GLU A 343 -3.57 -13.04 -0.29
CA GLU A 343 -3.09 -13.70 -1.49
C GLU A 343 -1.56 -13.84 -1.50
N LEU A 344 -0.82 -12.79 -1.13
CA LEU A 344 0.65 -12.83 -1.15
C LEU A 344 1.21 -13.78 -0.09
N PRO A 345 0.75 -13.76 1.19
CA PRO A 345 1.12 -14.79 2.15
C PRO A 345 0.77 -16.21 1.69
N GLU A 346 -0.43 -16.42 1.13
CA GLU A 346 -0.85 -17.76 0.64
C GLU A 346 0.08 -18.27 -0.47
N LEU A 347 0.43 -17.43 -1.45
CA LEU A 347 1.39 -17.78 -2.50
C LEU A 347 2.75 -18.15 -1.92
N LEU A 348 3.26 -17.35 -0.97
CA LEU A 348 4.57 -17.64 -0.36
C LEU A 348 4.55 -18.90 0.50
N PHE A 349 3.43 -19.24 1.15
CA PHE A 349 3.31 -20.52 1.84
C PHE A 349 3.44 -21.72 0.90
N GLU A 350 3.08 -21.58 -0.37
CA GLU A 350 3.26 -22.62 -1.40
C GLU A 350 4.69 -22.66 -1.95
N PHE A 351 5.34 -21.50 -2.06
CA PHE A 351 6.68 -21.38 -2.61
C PHE A 351 7.76 -21.77 -1.60
N CYS A 352 7.58 -21.38 -0.33
CA CYS A 352 8.56 -21.53 0.73
C CYS A 352 7.91 -21.80 2.11
N SER A 353 7.23 -22.94 2.24
CA SER A 353 6.46 -23.32 3.44
C SER A 353 7.25 -23.40 4.76
N ASP A 354 8.58 -23.50 4.68
CA ASP A 354 9.48 -23.63 5.82
C ASP A 354 10.14 -22.30 6.22
N TYR A 355 9.61 -21.16 5.76
CA TYR A 355 10.04 -19.83 6.15
C TYR A 355 9.34 -19.34 7.43
N ARG A 356 9.91 -18.29 8.03
CA ARG A 356 9.24 -17.47 9.03
C ARG A 356 8.63 -16.23 8.37
N PHE A 357 7.34 -16.01 8.61
CA PHE A 357 6.57 -14.94 7.98
C PHE A 357 6.15 -13.90 9.02
N HIS A 358 6.48 -12.64 8.77
CA HIS A 358 6.21 -11.53 9.68
C HIS A 358 5.52 -10.39 8.95
N ILE A 359 4.67 -9.63 9.65
CA ILE A 359 4.03 -8.43 9.12
C ILE A 359 4.40 -7.25 10.02
N ARG A 360 4.72 -6.10 9.42
CA ARG A 360 4.96 -4.82 10.11
C ARG A 360 4.28 -3.66 9.39
N GLN A 361 4.12 -2.54 10.09
CA GLN A 361 3.44 -1.33 9.62
C GLN A 361 4.38 -0.13 9.68
N HIS A 362 4.71 0.49 8.53
CA HIS A 362 5.74 1.53 8.47
C HIS A 362 5.24 2.92 8.11
N CYS A 363 3.98 3.05 7.70
CA CYS A 363 3.31 4.34 7.56
C CYS A 363 1.87 4.31 8.07
N PRO A 364 1.28 5.48 8.34
CA PRO A 364 -0.14 5.62 8.64
C PRO A 364 -1.11 4.95 7.67
N ASN A 365 -2.34 4.74 8.13
CA ASN A 365 -3.50 4.31 7.32
C ASN A 365 -3.31 2.98 6.56
N THR A 366 -2.49 2.07 7.09
CA THR A 366 -2.11 0.79 6.48
C THR A 366 -1.24 0.87 5.23
N PHE A 367 -0.80 2.06 4.82
CA PHE A 367 0.21 2.20 3.76
C PHE A 367 1.55 1.71 4.27
N GLU A 368 2.39 1.16 3.40
CA GLU A 368 3.70 0.63 3.79
C GLU A 368 3.58 -0.49 4.85
N SER A 369 2.48 -1.25 4.81
CA SER A 369 2.41 -2.55 5.48
C SER A 369 3.23 -3.56 4.70
N VAL A 370 4.13 -4.27 5.35
CA VAL A 370 5.13 -5.13 4.70
C VAL A 370 5.08 -6.55 5.27
N LEU A 371 5.12 -7.55 4.38
CA LEU A 371 5.36 -8.96 4.68
C LEU A 371 6.84 -9.28 4.52
N TYR A 372 7.45 -9.79 5.58
CA TYR A 372 8.79 -10.36 5.54
C TYR A 372 8.69 -11.87 5.51
N ALA A 373 9.33 -12.51 4.55
CA ALA A 373 9.53 -13.95 4.53
C ALA A 373 11.02 -14.24 4.67
N VAL A 374 11.41 -14.84 5.79
CA VAL A 374 12.81 -15.09 6.13
C VAL A 374 13.07 -16.61 6.14
N PRO A 375 14.10 -17.11 5.43
CA PRO A 375 14.47 -18.52 5.47
C PRO A 375 14.88 -18.92 6.88
N ASN A 376 14.55 -20.17 7.26
CA ASN A 376 14.76 -20.67 8.61
C ASN A 376 16.22 -20.73 9.05
#